data_AF-A0A821M753-F1
#
_entry.id   AF-A0A821M753-F1
#
_cell.length_a   1.000
_cell.length_b   1.000
_cell.length_c   1.000
_cell.angle_alpha   90.00
_cell.angle_beta   90.00
_cell.angle_gamma   90.00
#
_symmetry.space_group_name_H-M   'P 1'
#
loop_
_entity.id
_entity.type
_entity.pdbx_description
1 polymer ?
#
loop_
_entity_poly.entity_id
_entity_poly.type
_entity_poly.pdbx_seq_one_letter_code
_entity_poly.pdbx_strand_id
1 'polypeptide(L)' 'RTDWDAGFVDGRQFGRGRNGGQVRDEYRKDYDPGRGGFSKRINPALEMEKVV' A
#
# COMPACT_ATOMS: atom_id res chain seq x y z
N ARG A 1 5.15 4.32 -17.24
CA ARG A 1 5.45 5.75 -16.96
C ARG A 1 6.49 5.78 -15.87
N THR A 2 7.44 6.68 -15.96
CA THR A 2 8.48 6.90 -14.95
C THR A 2 8.51 8.39 -14.66
N ASP A 3 8.56 8.76 -13.39
CA ASP A 3 8.65 10.16 -12.94
C ASP A 3 10.05 10.39 -12.34
N TRP A 4 10.50 11.65 -12.35
CA TRP A 4 11.78 12.04 -11.73
C TRP A 4 11.68 11.97 -10.19
N ASP A 5 12.74 11.45 -9.56
CA ASP A 5 12.84 11.31 -8.11
C ASP A 5 13.97 12.18 -7.54
N ALA A 6 13.81 12.70 -6.32
CA ALA A 6 14.79 13.57 -5.66
C ALA A 6 16.03 12.85 -5.11
N GLY A 7 16.17 11.53 -5.35
CA GLY A 7 17.29 10.72 -4.91
C GLY A 7 16.94 9.78 -3.75
N PHE A 8 17.78 8.77 -3.53
CA PHE A 8 17.54 7.77 -2.49
C PHE A 8 17.72 8.35 -1.09
N VAL A 9 16.77 8.05 -0.19
CA VAL A 9 16.84 8.35 1.24
C VAL A 9 16.29 7.15 1.98
N ASP A 10 16.94 6.77 3.09
CA ASP A 10 16.50 5.65 3.91
C ASP A 10 15.05 5.85 4.41
N GLY A 11 14.30 4.75 4.48
CA GLY A 11 12.87 4.73 4.73
C GLY A 11 11.99 4.94 3.47
N ARG A 12 12.50 5.49 2.37
CA ARG A 12 11.71 5.66 1.12
C ARG A 12 11.56 4.37 0.31
N GLN A 13 12.37 3.34 0.62
CA GLN A 13 12.25 2.00 0.03
C GLN A 13 10.97 1.27 0.46
N PHE A 14 10.38 1.66 1.59
CA PHE A 14 9.18 1.00 2.11
C PHE A 14 7.91 1.61 1.54
N GLY A 15 6.95 0.74 1.26
CA GLY A 15 5.60 1.15 0.87
C GLY A 15 4.91 1.90 2.00
N ARG A 16 4.19 2.97 1.65
CA ARG A 16 3.49 3.85 2.60
C ARG A 16 2.02 3.49 2.80
N GLY A 17 1.56 2.39 2.23
CA GLY A 17 0.25 1.84 2.50
C GLY A 17 0.16 1.40 3.96
N ARG A 18 -1.05 1.43 4.52
CA ARG A 18 -1.33 0.99 5.88
C ARG A 18 -0.94 -0.48 6.12
N ASN A 19 -0.95 -1.29 5.07
CA ASN A 19 -0.48 -2.69 5.11
C ASN A 19 1.02 -2.87 4.86
N GLY A 20 1.79 -1.78 4.74
CA GLY A 20 3.22 -1.79 4.37
C GLY A 20 3.50 -1.92 2.87
N GLY A 21 2.45 -2.05 2.04
CA GLY A 21 2.55 -2.07 0.58
C GLY A 21 2.52 -0.67 -0.05
N GLN A 22 2.38 -0.57 -1.38
CA GLN A 22 2.15 0.73 -2.00
C GLN A 22 0.73 1.24 -1.68
N VAL A 23 0.60 2.54 -1.37
CA VAL A 23 -0.70 3.20 -1.12
C VAL A 23 -1.67 2.98 -2.28
N ARG A 24 -1.14 2.98 -3.52
CA ARG A 24 -1.94 2.78 -4.73
C ARG A 24 -2.61 1.40 -4.78
N ASP A 25 -1.95 0.37 -4.25
CA ASP A 25 -2.48 -1.00 -4.30
C ASP A 25 -3.68 -1.19 -3.36
N GLU A 26 -3.88 -0.31 -2.37
CA GLU A 26 -4.98 -0.42 -1.39
C GLU A 26 -6.35 -0.06 -1.99
N TYR A 27 -6.38 0.82 -3.00
CA TYR A 27 -7.61 1.27 -3.66
C TYR A 27 -7.95 0.49 -4.93
N ARG A 28 -7.10 -0.45 -5.33
CA ARG A 28 -7.28 -1.28 -6.52
C ARG A 28 -8.41 -2.30 -6.29
N LYS A 29 -9.12 -2.68 -7.36
CA LYS A 29 -10.32 -3.56 -7.27
C LYS A 29 -10.18 -4.83 -8.09
N ASP A 30 -9.40 -4.76 -9.16
CA ASP A 30 -9.02 -5.86 -10.03
C ASP A 30 -8.05 -6.84 -9.36
N TYR A 31 -7.97 -8.05 -9.91
CA TYR A 31 -6.96 -9.04 -9.57
C TYR A 31 -5.73 -8.82 -10.45
N ASP A 32 -4.54 -8.71 -9.85
CA ASP A 32 -3.28 -8.65 -10.59
C ASP A 32 -2.26 -9.62 -9.96
N PRO A 33 -1.92 -10.73 -10.63
CA PRO A 33 -0.97 -11.70 -10.10
C PRO A 33 0.44 -11.13 -9.94
N GLY A 34 0.84 -10.14 -10.74
CA GLY A 34 2.13 -9.46 -10.63
C GLY A 34 2.24 -8.54 -9.39
N ARG A 35 1.12 -8.31 -8.69
CA ARG A 35 1.02 -7.50 -7.48
C ARG A 35 0.47 -8.27 -6.28
N GLY A 36 0.57 -9.60 -6.30
CA GLY A 36 0.12 -10.45 -5.18
C GLY A 36 -1.39 -10.71 -5.15
N GLY A 37 -2.10 -10.49 -6.26
CA GLY A 37 -3.50 -10.83 -6.44
C GLY A 37 -4.45 -9.66 -6.19
N PHE A 38 -5.43 -9.83 -5.28
CA PHE A 38 -6.36 -8.77 -4.90
C PHE A 38 -5.75 -7.82 -3.87
N SER A 39 -6.21 -6.58 -3.87
CA SER A 39 -5.86 -5.59 -2.85
C SER A 39 -6.19 -6.09 -1.45
N LYS A 40 -5.21 -5.98 -0.54
CA LYS A 40 -5.42 -6.19 0.90
C LYS A 40 -6.27 -5.03 1.43
N ARG A 41 -7.60 -5.13 1.31
CA ARG A 41 -8.49 -4.16 1.95
C ARG A 41 -8.36 -4.34 3.46
N ILE A 42 -8.08 -3.25 4.16
CA ILE A 42 -8.20 -3.26 5.60
C ILE A 42 -9.69 -3.27 5.91
N ASN A 43 -10.13 -4.27 6.68
CA ASN A 43 -11.48 -4.29 7.18
C ASN A 43 -11.65 -3.07 8.11
N PRO A 44 -12.57 -2.13 7.81
CA PRO A 44 -12.74 -0.93 8.65
C PRO A 44 -13.07 -1.27 10.11
N ALA A 45 -13.65 -2.44 10.38
CA ALA A 45 -13.90 -2.91 11.75
C ALA A 45 -12.61 -3.16 12.57
N LEU A 46 -11.52 -3.60 11.92
CA LEU A 46 -10.22 -3.81 12.57
C LEU A 46 -9.45 -2.51 12.81
N GLU A 47 -9.83 -1.41 12.16
CA GLU A 47 -9.21 -0.10 12.37
C GLU A 47 -9.71 0.60 13.63
N MET A 48 -11.00 0.43 13.97
CA MET A 48 -11.57 1.01 15.18
C MET A 48 -10.98 0.40 16.47
N GLU A 49 -10.57 -0.87 16.43
CA GLU A 49 -10.01 -1.58 17.59
C GLU A 49 -8.61 -1.10 18.00
N LYS A 50 -7.81 -0.57 17.06
CA LYS A 50 -6.42 -0.16 17.33
C LYS A 50 -6.26 1.25 17.90
N VAL A 51 -7.36 2.01 17.96
CA VAL A 51 -7.37 3.41 18.44
C VAL A 51 -7.86 3.50 19.90
N VAL A 52 -8.25 2.37 20.51
CA VAL A 52 -8.60 2.24 21.94
C VAL A 52 -7.42 1.61 22.68
#